data_AF-A0A183UYS5-F1
#
_entry.id   AF-A0A183UYS5-F1
#
_cell.length_a   1.000
_cell.length_b   1.000
_cell.length_c   1.000
_cell.angle_alpha   90.00
_cell.angle_beta   90.00
_cell.angle_gamma   90.00
#
_symmetry.space_group_name_H-M   'P 1'
#
loop_
_entity.id
_entity.type
_entity.pdbx_description
1 polymer ?
#
loop_
_entity_poly.entity_id
_entity_poly.type
_entity_poly.pdbx_seq_one_letter_code
_entity_poly.pdbx_strand_id
1 'polypeptide(L)'
;MTFYKQVDNVTSLDEEVDVLQSYFPNSVIYILLYVLALPPNILLAYLSLKRGLISSRVKYPTLGMTLANLFGLFGYLIQNSIYLIALFNDIKFSLFTCSFLRTFLYNSTYVSYFLFPVLAIDQWLLVCHNCELSIKSLTIIISTCFAIPMAVAFYDLCLQNVVLYDFMFTYIRMSPYTTVVSAQTISDKASFVLFCYLLRTFCVC
;
A
#
# COMPACT_ATOMS: atom_id res chain seq x y z
N MET A 1 2.58 2.56 -21.86
CA MET A 1 3.44 3.61 -21.29
C MET A 1 4.06 3.06 -20.02
N THR A 2 5.38 2.89 -19.98
CA THR A 2 6.09 2.57 -18.74
C THR A 2 6.22 3.87 -17.95
N PHE A 3 5.64 3.92 -16.75
CA PHE A 3 5.68 5.10 -15.87
C PHE A 3 7.10 5.49 -15.46
N TYR A 4 8.04 4.57 -15.55
CA TYR A 4 9.44 4.75 -15.21
C TYR A 4 10.32 4.55 -16.44
N LYS A 5 11.29 5.44 -16.63
CA LYS A 5 12.32 5.32 -17.67
C LYS A 5 13.54 4.61 -17.07
N GLN A 6 14.04 3.58 -17.76
CA GLN A 6 15.26 2.88 -17.36
C GLN A 6 16.48 3.79 -17.56
N VAL A 7 17.45 3.71 -16.66
CA VAL A 7 18.73 4.44 -16.79
C VAL A 7 19.67 3.63 -17.69
N ASP A 8 20.05 4.20 -18.83
CA ASP A 8 20.81 3.50 -19.88
C ASP A 8 22.31 3.31 -19.53
N ASN A 9 22.89 4.17 -18.68
CA ASN A 9 24.31 4.14 -18.28
C ASN A 9 24.45 3.93 -16.75
N VAL A 10 24.45 2.66 -16.32
CA VAL A 10 24.46 2.27 -14.89
C VAL A 10 25.88 2.28 -14.28
N THR A 11 26.93 2.24 -15.12
CA THR A 11 28.33 1.99 -14.70
C THR A 11 28.99 3.12 -13.91
N SER A 12 28.34 4.27 -13.74
CA SER A 12 28.90 5.45 -13.05
C SER A 12 27.91 6.11 -12.08
N LEU A 13 26.93 5.36 -11.58
CA LEU A 13 25.99 5.92 -10.60
C LEU A 13 26.66 5.98 -9.22
N ASP A 14 26.72 7.18 -8.66
CA ASP A 14 27.03 7.37 -7.24
C ASP A 14 26.04 6.57 -6.39
N GLU A 15 26.53 5.98 -5.30
CA GLU A 15 25.66 5.31 -4.33
C GLU A 15 24.73 6.30 -3.63
N GLU A 16 25.06 7.59 -3.67
CA GLU A 16 24.28 8.70 -3.14
C GLU A 16 23.31 9.26 -4.18
N VAL A 17 22.06 9.44 -3.75
CA VAL A 17 20.94 9.87 -4.57
C VAL A 17 20.31 11.11 -3.96
N ASP A 18 20.16 12.13 -4.80
CA ASP A 18 19.51 13.37 -4.43
C ASP A 18 17.97 13.24 -4.45
N VAL A 19 17.31 14.07 -3.64
CA VAL A 19 15.86 14.28 -3.69
C VAL A 19 15.52 15.35 -4.72
N LEU A 20 14.44 15.15 -5.48
CA LEU A 20 14.06 16.07 -6.55
C LEU A 20 13.23 17.23 -5.98
N GLN A 21 13.67 18.48 -6.19
CA GLN A 21 12.91 19.67 -5.77
C GLN A 21 11.52 19.76 -6.44
N SER A 22 11.38 19.20 -7.65
CA SER A 22 10.11 19.19 -8.40
C SER A 22 8.97 18.47 -7.67
N TYR A 23 9.28 17.55 -6.75
CA TYR A 23 8.29 16.81 -5.96
C TYR A 23 7.77 17.58 -4.74
N PHE A 24 8.38 18.70 -4.39
CA PHE A 24 8.03 19.51 -3.22
C PHE A 24 6.54 19.85 -3.11
N PRO A 25 5.89 20.43 -4.15
CA PRO A 25 4.47 20.78 -4.06
C PRO A 25 3.59 19.54 -3.82
N ASN A 26 3.92 18.41 -4.44
CA ASN A 26 3.18 17.16 -4.25
C ASN A 26 3.32 16.66 -2.80
N SER A 27 4.53 16.66 -2.26
CA SER A 27 4.79 16.23 -0.88
C SER A 27 4.01 17.05 0.14
N VAL A 28 3.93 18.38 -0.04
CA VAL A 28 3.17 19.26 0.85
C VAL A 28 1.67 18.95 0.77
N ILE A 29 1.13 18.81 -0.45
CA ILE A 29 -0.29 18.47 -0.66
C ILE A 29 -0.62 17.13 -0.01
N TYR A 30 0.21 16.10 -0.23
CA TYR A 30 0.00 14.79 0.37
C TYR A 30 0.00 14.85 1.89
N ILE A 31 0.98 15.50 2.51
CA ILE A 31 1.02 15.62 3.98
C ILE A 31 -0.25 16.28 4.51
N LEU A 32 -0.69 17.39 3.92
CA LEU A 32 -1.91 18.07 4.35
C LEU A 32 -3.14 17.16 4.27
N LEU A 33 -3.33 16.48 3.14
CA LEU A 33 -4.46 15.57 2.94
C LEU A 33 -4.42 14.37 3.90
N TYR A 34 -3.24 13.77 4.09
CA TYR A 34 -3.10 12.62 4.99
C TYR A 34 -3.22 13.00 6.47
N VAL A 35 -2.75 14.19 6.87
CA VAL A 35 -2.98 14.71 8.23
C VAL A 35 -4.47 14.95 8.46
N LEU A 36 -5.21 15.49 7.48
CA LEU A 36 -6.67 15.66 7.58
C LEU A 36 -7.42 14.33 7.64
N ALA A 37 -6.92 13.29 6.97
CA ALA A 37 -7.51 11.96 6.98
C ALA A 37 -7.21 11.16 8.27
N LEU A 38 -6.23 11.57 9.07
CA LEU A 38 -5.79 10.83 10.26
C LEU A 38 -6.82 10.86 11.41
N PRO A 39 -7.40 12.01 11.81
CA PRO A 39 -8.44 12.05 12.85
C PRO A 39 -9.66 11.15 12.60
N PRO A 40 -10.32 11.16 11.43
CA PRO A 40 -11.48 10.30 11.21
C PRO A 40 -11.12 8.81 11.22
N ASN A 41 -9.96 8.42 10.69
CA ASN A 41 -9.51 7.02 10.72
C ASN A 41 -9.17 6.55 12.16
N ILE A 42 -8.52 7.38 12.98
CA ILE A 42 -8.27 7.05 14.39
C ILE A 42 -9.58 6.93 15.16
N LEU A 43 -10.53 7.83 14.92
CA LEU A 43 -11.84 7.77 15.55
C LEU A 43 -12.59 6.49 15.17
N LEU A 44 -12.62 6.13 13.90
CA LEU A 44 -13.24 4.89 13.41
C LEU A 44 -12.58 3.64 14.02
N ALA A 45 -11.25 3.63 14.14
CA ALA A 45 -10.53 2.54 14.79
C ALA A 45 -10.92 2.42 16.27
N TYR A 46 -10.98 3.55 16.99
CA TYR A 46 -11.41 3.60 18.38
C TYR A 46 -12.84 3.09 18.57
N LEU A 47 -13.79 3.59 17.78
CA LEU A 47 -15.20 3.16 17.82
C LEU A 47 -15.33 1.66 17.53
N SER A 48 -14.51 1.14 16.61
CA SER A 48 -14.48 -0.26 16.22
C SER A 48 -13.74 -1.17 17.21
N LEU A 49 -12.92 -0.65 18.12
CA LEU A 49 -12.26 -1.45 19.15
C LEU A 49 -13.01 -1.41 20.49
N LYS A 50 -13.63 -0.28 20.82
CA LYS A 50 -14.35 -0.13 22.09
C LYS A 50 -15.57 -1.03 22.15
N ARG A 51 -15.69 -1.79 23.24
CA ARG A 51 -16.84 -2.68 23.50
C ARG A 51 -18.11 -1.86 23.68
N GLY A 52 -19.21 -2.32 23.10
CA GLY A 52 -20.54 -1.70 23.25
C GLY A 52 -20.85 -0.49 22.36
N LEU A 53 -19.87 0.08 21.63
CA LEU A 53 -20.13 1.21 20.72
C LEU A 53 -20.66 0.76 19.35
N ILE A 54 -20.04 -0.27 18.79
CA ILE A 54 -20.53 -0.93 17.57
C ILE A 54 -20.83 -2.38 17.93
N SER A 55 -22.11 -2.74 17.81
CA SER A 55 -22.62 -4.11 17.98
C SER A 55 -22.82 -4.82 16.64
N SER A 56 -22.76 -4.10 15.51
CA SER A 56 -22.99 -4.69 14.19
C SER A 56 -21.83 -5.58 13.75
N ARG A 57 -22.13 -6.63 12.98
CA ARG A 57 -21.17 -7.53 12.34
C ARG A 57 -20.15 -6.78 11.46
N VAL A 58 -20.61 -5.70 10.83
CA VAL A 58 -19.83 -4.83 9.93
C VAL A 58 -18.62 -4.19 10.64
N LYS A 59 -18.59 -4.23 11.98
CA LYS A 59 -17.45 -3.81 12.80
C LYS A 59 -16.11 -4.41 12.37
N TYR A 60 -16.02 -5.71 12.14
CA TYR A 60 -14.73 -6.37 11.87
C TYR A 60 -14.19 -6.06 10.46
N PRO A 61 -15.01 -6.13 9.39
CA PRO A 61 -14.60 -5.64 8.07
C PRO A 61 -14.19 -4.16 8.10
N THR A 62 -15.00 -3.30 8.74
CA THR A 62 -14.71 -1.86 8.87
C THR A 62 -13.42 -1.60 9.64
N LEU A 63 -13.17 -2.34 10.72
CA LEU A 63 -11.91 -2.26 11.48
C LEU A 63 -10.72 -2.64 10.59
N GLY A 64 -10.83 -3.75 9.85
CA GLY A 64 -9.79 -4.17 8.91
C GLY A 64 -9.44 -3.09 7.89
N MET A 65 -10.46 -2.45 7.30
CA MET A 65 -10.28 -1.36 6.35
C MET A 65 -9.66 -0.12 6.99
N THR A 66 -10.12 0.22 8.19
CA THR A 66 -9.60 1.37 8.92
C THR A 66 -8.12 1.16 9.26
N LEU A 67 -7.74 -0.05 9.69
CA LEU A 67 -6.34 -0.39 9.95
C LEU A 67 -5.50 -0.37 8.67
N ALA A 68 -6.03 -0.83 7.53
CA ALA A 68 -5.33 -0.77 6.24
C ALA A 68 -5.10 0.67 5.80
N ASN A 69 -6.11 1.53 5.96
CA ASN A 69 -6.02 2.96 5.68
C ASN A 69 -5.00 3.65 6.58
N LEU A 70 -5.02 3.38 7.89
CA LEU A 70 -4.02 3.90 8.82
C LEU A 70 -2.61 3.44 8.45
N PHE A 71 -2.44 2.17 8.08
CA PHE A 71 -1.15 1.61 7.67
C PHE A 71 -0.58 2.33 6.43
N GLY A 72 -1.38 2.47 5.37
CA GLY A 72 -0.96 3.21 4.18
C GLY A 72 -0.75 4.71 4.43
N LEU A 73 -1.58 5.33 5.26
CA LEU A 73 -1.50 6.75 5.63
C LEU A 73 -0.19 7.02 6.40
N PHE A 74 0.15 6.21 7.39
CA PHE A 74 1.43 6.33 8.09
C PHE A 74 2.62 6.10 7.16
N GLY A 75 2.53 5.13 6.25
CA GLY A 75 3.55 4.90 5.21
C GLY A 75 3.81 6.16 4.37
N TYR A 76 2.75 6.79 3.86
CA TYR A 76 2.87 8.04 3.10
C TYR A 76 3.39 9.22 3.93
N LEU A 77 2.91 9.40 5.17
CA LEU A 77 3.38 10.49 6.03
C LEU A 77 4.87 10.33 6.32
N ILE A 78 5.33 9.14 6.70
CA ILE A 78 6.74 8.87 6.97
C ILE A 78 7.58 9.16 5.72
N GLN A 79 7.17 8.63 4.56
CA GLN A 79 7.92 8.81 3.31
C GLN A 79 8.04 10.30 2.92
N ASN A 80 6.93 11.04 2.94
CA ASN A 80 6.94 12.47 2.57
C ASN A 80 7.65 13.34 3.63
N SER A 81 7.56 13.00 4.91
CA SER A 81 8.31 13.69 5.96
C SER A 81 9.83 13.48 5.81
N ILE A 82 10.28 12.26 5.53
CA ILE A 82 11.70 11.97 5.27
C ILE A 82 12.18 12.75 4.03
N TYR A 83 11.37 12.79 2.97
CA TYR A 83 11.67 13.59 1.77
C TYR A 83 11.86 15.07 2.09
N LEU A 84 10.93 15.69 2.83
CA LEU A 84 11.04 17.11 3.17
C LEU A 84 12.27 17.39 4.04
N ILE A 85 12.55 16.54 5.04
CA ILE A 85 13.74 16.68 5.88
C ILE A 85 15.01 16.62 5.03
N ALA A 86 15.08 15.71 4.08
CA ALA A 86 16.23 15.59 3.20
C ALA A 86 16.36 16.77 2.24
N LEU A 87 15.24 17.27 1.70
CA LEU A 87 15.22 18.42 0.81
C LEU A 87 15.71 19.70 1.50
N PHE A 88 15.27 19.95 2.74
CA PHE A 88 15.64 21.17 3.47
C PHE A 88 17.05 21.13 4.06
N ASN A 89 17.61 19.95 4.31
CA ASN A 89 18.95 19.79 4.86
C ASN A 89 19.99 19.36 3.83
N ASP A 90 19.62 19.29 2.54
CA ASP A 90 20.45 18.82 1.43
C ASP A 90 21.09 17.44 1.71
N ILE A 91 20.31 16.54 2.30
CA ILE A 91 20.76 15.19 2.66
C ILE A 91 20.60 14.28 1.46
N LYS A 92 21.71 13.65 1.08
CA LYS A 92 21.72 12.59 0.09
C LYS A 92 21.47 11.24 0.75
N PHE A 93 20.69 10.39 0.10
CA PHE A 93 20.42 9.05 0.60
C PHE A 93 21.17 8.01 -0.21
N SER A 94 21.47 6.87 0.41
CA SER A 94 21.95 5.74 -0.38
C SER A 94 20.85 5.22 -1.31
N LEU A 95 21.25 4.74 -2.48
CA LEU A 95 20.34 4.16 -3.47
C LEU A 95 19.48 3.03 -2.89
N PHE A 96 20.06 2.24 -1.97
CA PHE A 96 19.32 1.22 -1.23
C PHE A 96 18.22 1.84 -0.35
N THR A 97 18.53 2.91 0.39
CA THR A 97 17.56 3.59 1.27
C THR A 97 16.42 4.18 0.46
N CYS A 98 16.69 4.87 -0.66
CA CYS A 98 15.66 5.38 -1.57
C CYS A 98 14.75 4.26 -2.07
N SER A 99 15.36 3.15 -2.49
CA SER A 99 14.65 1.98 -3.00
C SER A 99 13.81 1.29 -1.92
N PHE A 100 14.31 1.23 -0.69
CA PHE A 100 13.57 0.71 0.46
C PHE A 100 12.37 1.59 0.80
N LEU A 101 12.57 2.92 0.90
CA LEU A 101 11.48 3.87 1.17
C LEU A 101 10.40 3.78 0.09
N ARG A 102 10.79 3.75 -1.19
CA ARG A 102 9.83 3.64 -2.31
C ARG A 102 9.18 2.28 -2.43
N THR A 103 9.88 1.19 -2.13
CA THR A 103 9.29 -0.15 -2.31
C THR A 103 8.45 -0.53 -1.11
N PHE A 104 8.92 -0.28 0.11
CA PHE A 104 8.24 -0.76 1.31
C PHE A 104 7.13 0.19 1.77
N LEU A 105 7.43 1.47 1.94
CA LEU A 105 6.45 2.44 2.46
C LEU A 105 5.37 2.77 1.42
N TYR A 106 5.73 2.87 0.14
CA TYR A 106 4.72 3.06 -0.90
C TYR A 106 3.84 1.81 -1.06
N ASN A 107 4.41 0.60 -1.05
CA ASN A 107 3.60 -0.61 -1.20
C ASN A 107 2.68 -0.90 -0.02
N SER A 108 2.96 -0.35 1.16
CA SER A 108 2.04 -0.40 2.31
C SER A 108 0.63 0.12 1.97
N THR A 109 0.54 1.00 0.98
CA THR A 109 -0.69 1.65 0.52
C THR A 109 -1.52 0.73 -0.37
N TYR A 110 -0.90 -0.30 -0.96
CA TYR A 110 -1.60 -1.30 -1.76
C TYR A 110 -2.49 -2.21 -0.93
N VAL A 111 -2.25 -2.33 0.39
CA VAL A 111 -3.05 -3.16 1.29
C VAL A 111 -4.54 -2.79 1.23
N SER A 112 -4.87 -1.49 1.18
CA SER A 112 -6.26 -1.04 1.07
C SER A 112 -6.93 -1.51 -0.24
N TYR A 113 -6.18 -1.60 -1.33
CA TYR A 113 -6.71 -2.09 -2.62
C TYR A 113 -7.04 -3.58 -2.59
N PHE A 114 -6.27 -4.39 -1.85
CA PHE A 114 -6.61 -5.80 -1.64
C PHE A 114 -7.83 -5.99 -0.74
N LEU A 115 -8.09 -5.05 0.18
CA LEU A 115 -9.18 -5.17 1.12
C LEU A 115 -10.54 -4.76 0.53
N PHE A 116 -10.59 -3.80 -0.40
CA PHE A 116 -11.83 -3.34 -1.02
C PHE A 116 -12.70 -4.48 -1.59
N PRO A 117 -12.17 -5.43 -2.39
CA PRO A 117 -12.94 -6.57 -2.89
C PRO A 117 -13.46 -7.47 -1.77
N VAL A 118 -12.68 -7.68 -0.71
CA VAL A 118 -13.08 -8.51 0.43
C VAL A 118 -14.32 -7.92 1.11
N LEU A 119 -14.35 -6.60 1.30
CA LEU A 119 -15.50 -5.90 1.86
C LEU A 119 -16.72 -6.00 0.94
N ALA A 120 -16.52 -5.83 -0.37
CA ALA A 120 -17.60 -5.93 -1.35
C ALA A 120 -18.21 -7.34 -1.37
N ILE A 121 -17.38 -8.39 -1.31
CA ILE A 121 -17.83 -9.79 -1.22
C ILE A 121 -18.59 -10.03 0.08
N ASP A 122 -18.07 -9.57 1.21
CA ASP A 122 -18.73 -9.77 2.51
C ASP A 122 -20.13 -9.13 2.55
N GLN A 123 -20.28 -7.94 1.97
CA GLN A 123 -21.58 -7.28 1.85
C GLN A 123 -22.50 -7.98 0.83
N TRP A 124 -21.95 -8.44 -0.30
CA TRP A 124 -22.72 -9.16 -1.32
C TRP A 124 -23.23 -10.53 -0.82
N LEU A 125 -22.41 -11.29 -0.10
CA LEU A 125 -22.81 -12.56 0.51
C LEU A 125 -23.93 -12.35 1.53
N LEU A 126 -23.83 -11.30 2.35
CA LEU A 126 -24.84 -10.95 3.34
C LEU A 126 -26.17 -10.56 2.68
N VAL A 127 -26.14 -9.67 1.68
CA VAL A 127 -27.35 -9.10 1.07
C VAL A 127 -28.00 -10.06 0.08
N CYS A 128 -27.21 -10.70 -0.79
CA CYS A 128 -27.74 -11.49 -1.90
C CYS A 128 -27.90 -12.98 -1.57
N HIS A 129 -27.06 -13.52 -0.69
CA HIS A 129 -27.03 -14.96 -0.37
C HIS A 129 -27.41 -15.27 1.08
N ASN A 130 -27.67 -14.25 1.90
CA ASN A 130 -27.91 -14.38 3.33
C ASN A 130 -26.87 -15.26 4.05
N CYS A 131 -25.63 -15.22 3.55
CA CYS A 131 -24.52 -16.05 3.99
C CYS A 131 -23.56 -15.18 4.80
N GLU A 132 -23.26 -15.61 6.03
CA GLU A 132 -22.34 -14.91 6.90
C GLU A 132 -20.96 -15.58 6.91
N LEU A 133 -19.93 -14.83 6.51
CA LEU A 133 -18.55 -15.23 6.76
C LEU A 133 -18.26 -15.21 8.26
N SER A 134 -17.69 -16.30 8.78
CA SER A 134 -17.26 -16.38 10.16
C SER A 134 -16.17 -15.34 10.47
N ILE A 135 -16.15 -14.82 11.70
CA ILE A 135 -15.13 -13.85 12.15
C ILE A 135 -13.72 -14.42 11.95
N LYS A 136 -13.52 -15.71 12.24
CA LYS A 136 -12.23 -16.39 12.05
C LYS A 136 -11.79 -16.36 10.59
N SER A 137 -12.68 -16.71 9.66
CA SER A 137 -12.39 -16.68 8.21
C SER A 137 -12.04 -15.27 7.76
N LEU A 138 -12.82 -14.27 8.20
CA LEU A 138 -12.58 -12.87 7.86
C LEU A 138 -11.23 -12.36 8.38
N THR A 139 -10.86 -12.69 9.63
CA THR A 139 -9.55 -12.33 10.19
C THR A 139 -8.40 -12.93 9.39
N ILE A 140 -8.53 -14.18 8.94
CA ILE A 140 -7.52 -14.83 8.10
C ILE A 140 -7.40 -14.10 6.77
N ILE A 141 -8.52 -13.84 6.07
CA ILE A 141 -8.53 -13.16 4.77
C ILE A 141 -7.90 -11.76 4.88
N ILE A 142 -8.32 -10.97 5.88
CA ILE A 142 -7.75 -9.65 6.13
C ILE A 142 -6.24 -9.75 6.39
N SER A 143 -5.80 -10.66 7.26
CA SER A 143 -4.36 -10.87 7.53
C SER A 143 -3.58 -11.22 6.26
N THR A 144 -4.14 -12.05 5.38
CA THR A 144 -3.52 -12.39 4.10
C THR A 144 -3.41 -11.17 3.17
N CYS A 145 -4.41 -10.29 3.17
CA CYS A 145 -4.38 -9.03 2.40
C CYS A 145 -3.30 -8.05 2.89
N PHE A 146 -2.91 -8.11 4.16
CA PHE A 146 -1.72 -7.39 4.66
C PHE A 146 -0.43 -8.10 4.30
N ALA A 147 -0.38 -9.43 4.42
CA ALA A 147 0.85 -10.19 4.22
C ALA A 147 1.32 -10.21 2.77
N ILE A 148 0.42 -10.36 1.79
CA ILE A 148 0.78 -10.48 0.38
C ILE A 148 1.52 -9.24 -0.14
N PRO A 149 1.00 -8.00 -0.02
CA PRO A 149 1.69 -6.80 -0.49
C PRO A 149 3.05 -6.60 0.17
N MET A 150 3.17 -6.95 1.45
CA MET A 150 4.43 -6.82 2.19
C MET A 150 5.45 -7.88 1.76
N ALA A 151 5.01 -9.11 1.50
CA ALA A 151 5.87 -10.17 0.96
C ALA A 151 6.36 -9.83 -0.46
N VAL A 152 5.48 -9.27 -1.29
CA VAL A 152 5.83 -8.73 -2.61
C VAL A 152 6.86 -7.61 -2.49
N ALA A 153 6.66 -6.65 -1.59
CA ALA A 153 7.61 -5.56 -1.36
C ALA A 153 8.98 -6.07 -0.92
N PHE A 154 9.02 -7.10 -0.07
CA PHE A 154 10.27 -7.75 0.33
C PHE A 154 10.94 -8.48 -0.83
N TYR A 155 10.18 -9.22 -1.63
CA TYR A 155 10.69 -9.90 -2.82
C TYR A 155 11.28 -8.91 -3.84
N ASP A 156 10.61 -7.78 -4.07
CA ASP A 156 11.09 -6.73 -4.95
C ASP A 156 12.36 -6.05 -4.43
N LEU A 157 12.49 -5.89 -3.11
CA LEU A 157 13.72 -5.43 -2.46
C LEU A 157 14.90 -6.40 -2.68
N CYS A 158 14.64 -7.71 -2.69
CA CYS A 158 15.67 -8.71 -2.96
C CYS A 158 16.11 -8.76 -4.43
N LEU A 159 15.29 -8.27 -5.36
CA LEU A 159 15.51 -8.37 -6.81
C LEU A 159 15.77 -7.01 -7.47
N GLN A 160 16.54 -6.15 -6.80
CA GLN A 160 16.91 -4.80 -7.25
C GLN A 160 17.91 -4.77 -8.42
N ASN A 161 17.51 -5.32 -9.57
CA ASN A 161 18.37 -5.48 -10.75
C ASN A 161 18.23 -4.34 -11.78
N VAL A 162 17.24 -3.45 -11.65
CA VAL A 162 16.98 -2.38 -12.63
C VAL A 162 17.00 -1.02 -11.93
N VAL A 163 17.74 -0.07 -12.50
CA VAL A 163 17.73 1.34 -12.06
C VAL A 163 16.73 2.11 -12.92
N LEU A 164 15.83 2.83 -12.26
CA LEU A 164 14.76 3.61 -12.86
C LEU A 164 14.85 5.06 -12.38
N TYR A 165 14.53 6.02 -13.25
CA TYR A 165 14.28 7.40 -12.83
C TYR A 165 13.01 7.45 -11.98
N ASP A 166 13.04 8.13 -10.84
CA ASP A 166 11.88 8.30 -9.96
C ASP A 166 11.39 9.76 -9.95
N PHE A 167 10.18 9.97 -9.41
CA PHE A 167 9.59 11.29 -9.29
C PHE A 167 9.95 12.00 -7.99
N MET A 168 10.29 11.26 -6.93
CA MET A 168 10.66 11.80 -5.62
C MET A 168 12.18 11.81 -5.42
N PHE A 169 12.86 10.74 -5.85
CA PHE A 169 14.31 10.62 -5.89
C PHE A 169 14.83 10.70 -7.33
N THR A 170 16.09 11.06 -7.54
CA THR A 170 16.66 11.10 -8.90
C THR A 170 16.66 9.70 -9.55
N TYR A 171 17.01 8.67 -8.78
CA TYR A 171 16.99 7.27 -9.23
C TYR A 171 16.59 6.33 -8.11
N ILE A 172 15.99 5.20 -8.48
CA ILE A 172 15.69 4.09 -7.57
C ILE A 172 16.05 2.76 -8.23
N ARG A 173 16.37 1.76 -7.41
CA ARG A 173 16.42 0.37 -7.87
C ARG A 173 15.10 -0.32 -7.59
N MET A 174 14.56 -0.95 -8.62
CA MET A 174 13.37 -1.79 -8.51
C MET A 174 13.60 -3.10 -9.23
N SER A 175 12.71 -4.05 -8.95
CA SER A 175 12.64 -5.31 -9.67
C SER A 175 12.06 -5.09 -11.07
N PRO A 176 12.54 -5.80 -12.10
CA PRO A 176 11.95 -5.75 -13.44
C PRO A 176 10.48 -6.20 -13.45
N TYR A 177 10.06 -6.93 -12.41
CA TYR A 177 8.69 -7.41 -12.25
C TYR A 177 7.79 -6.41 -11.51
N THR A 178 8.33 -5.35 -10.91
CA THR A 178 7.56 -4.35 -10.15
C THR A 178 6.58 -3.60 -11.05
N THR A 179 6.87 -3.38 -12.35
CA THR A 179 5.90 -2.83 -13.31
C THR A 179 4.76 -3.79 -13.63
N VAL A 180 5.02 -5.10 -13.62
CA VAL A 180 4.01 -6.14 -13.83
C VAL A 180 3.13 -6.29 -12.61
N VAL A 181 3.73 -6.30 -11.41
CA VAL A 181 3.00 -6.38 -10.15
C VAL A 181 2.25 -5.10 -9.87
N SER A 182 2.84 -3.91 -10.01
CA SER A 182 2.09 -2.64 -9.89
C SER A 182 0.98 -2.54 -10.93
N ALA A 183 1.20 -2.93 -12.20
CA ALA A 183 0.14 -2.96 -13.19
C ALA A 183 -0.95 -4.02 -12.90
N GLN A 184 -0.61 -5.18 -12.31
CA GLN A 184 -1.59 -6.19 -11.91
C GLN A 184 -2.30 -5.84 -10.60
N THR A 185 -1.64 -5.14 -9.69
CA THR A 185 -2.17 -4.69 -8.39
C THR A 185 -3.05 -3.46 -8.55
N ILE A 186 -2.69 -2.56 -9.47
CA ILE A 186 -3.51 -1.41 -9.89
C ILE A 186 -4.61 -1.85 -10.86
N SER A 187 -4.36 -2.87 -11.69
CA SER A 187 -5.43 -3.43 -12.53
C SER A 187 -6.43 -4.14 -11.63
N ASP A 188 -7.71 -3.80 -11.83
CA ASP A 188 -8.89 -4.48 -11.30
C ASP A 188 -8.84 -6.02 -11.40
N LYS A 189 -7.91 -6.58 -12.18
CA LYS A 189 -7.66 -8.00 -12.37
C LYS A 189 -7.08 -8.73 -11.15
N ALA A 190 -6.15 -8.19 -10.36
CA ALA A 190 -5.68 -8.92 -9.17
C ALA A 190 -6.76 -8.97 -8.09
N SER A 191 -7.47 -7.86 -7.92
CA SER A 191 -8.69 -7.74 -7.13
C SER A 191 -9.76 -8.74 -7.56
N PHE A 192 -9.96 -8.89 -8.88
CA PHE A 192 -10.89 -9.85 -9.50
C PHE A 192 -10.44 -11.31 -9.37
N VAL A 193 -9.13 -11.60 -9.44
CA VAL A 193 -8.59 -12.96 -9.26
C VAL A 193 -8.67 -13.37 -7.79
N LEU A 194 -8.36 -12.47 -6.85
CA LEU A 194 -8.60 -12.70 -5.42
C LEU A 194 -10.10 -12.88 -5.15
N PHE A 195 -10.95 -12.07 -5.79
CA PHE A 195 -12.41 -12.24 -5.77
C PHE A 195 -12.85 -13.62 -6.26
N CYS A 196 -12.37 -14.09 -7.42
CA CYS A 196 -12.66 -15.43 -7.93
C CYS A 196 -12.10 -16.54 -7.05
N TYR A 197 -10.91 -16.37 -6.47
CA TYR A 197 -10.30 -17.34 -5.56
C TYR A 197 -11.09 -17.43 -4.24
N LEU A 198 -11.46 -16.30 -3.65
CA LEU A 198 -12.29 -16.25 -2.44
C LEU A 198 -13.67 -16.86 -2.69
N LEU A 199 -14.33 -16.52 -3.80
CA LEU A 199 -15.58 -17.16 -4.20
C LEU A 199 -15.42 -18.67 -4.37
N ARG A 200 -14.36 -19.14 -5.03
CA ARG A 200 -14.16 -20.59 -5.24
C ARG A 200 -13.83 -21.35 -3.97
N THR A 201 -13.18 -20.71 -3.00
CA THR A 201 -12.77 -21.35 -1.74
C THR A 201 -13.89 -21.32 -0.70
N PHE A 202 -14.78 -20.33 -0.75
CA PHE A 202 -15.81 -20.12 0.28
C PHE A 202 -17.26 -20.27 -0.20
N CYS A 203 -17.54 -20.30 -1.53
CA CYS A 203 -18.87 -20.63 -2.09
C CYS A 203 -19.03 -22.12 -2.47
N VAL A 204 -18.12 -23.00 -2.04
CA VAL A 204 -18.45 -24.44 -1.96
C VAL A 204 -19.09 -24.68 -0.59
N CYS A 205 -20.30 -24.16 -0.42
CA CYS A 205 -21.25 -24.49 0.63
C CYS A 205 -22.62 -24.60 -0.03
#